data_AF-A0A2S8FV16-F1
#
_entry.id   AF-A0A2S8FV16-F1
#
_cell.length_a   1.000
_cell.length_b   1.000
_cell.length_c   1.000
_cell.angle_alpha   90.00
_cell.angle_beta   90.00
_cell.angle_gamma   90.00
#
_symmetry.space_group_name_H-M   'P 1'
#
loop_
_entity.id
_entity.type
_entity.pdbx_description
1 polymer ?
#
loop_
_entity_poly.entity_id
_entity_poly.type
_entity_poly.pdbx_seq_one_letter_code
_entity_poly.pdbx_strand_id
1 'polypeptide(L)'
;MSASIDEFVETVSQYCHLVESHENEPLGRFTRKLQQLLPLLYYQAVKLPDAESRIDYSYEREITHDQWQSLFGRLVQYLGKHDPYWFVHDIDLIADEVPEAVLSSLSDDLADIWRDLKNSLLHWEVADEPLRRELIWQWRFHFDSHWSDHVIDAMRAINRMCQDIENNED
;
A
#
# COMPACT_ATOMS: atom_id res chain seq x y z
N MET A 1 21.18 -11.17 -4.76
CA MET A 1 20.20 -11.05 -5.85
C MET A 1 19.31 -9.87 -5.50
N SER A 2 19.62 -8.68 -6.03
CA SER A 2 18.71 -7.55 -5.97
C SER A 2 17.46 -7.94 -6.77
N ALA A 3 16.28 -7.75 -6.20
CA ALA A 3 15.06 -7.78 -6.99
C ALA A 3 15.22 -6.68 -8.06
N SER A 4 14.83 -6.95 -9.30
CA SER A 4 14.94 -5.94 -10.36
C SER A 4 13.99 -4.78 -10.02
N ILE A 5 14.40 -3.54 -10.25
CA ILE A 5 13.50 -2.37 -10.13
C ILE A 5 12.25 -2.59 -10.99
N ASP A 6 12.40 -3.26 -12.14
CA ASP A 6 11.27 -3.63 -13.00
C ASP A 6 10.29 -4.60 -12.33
N GLU A 7 10.77 -5.53 -11.48
CA GLU A 7 9.89 -6.43 -10.72
C GLU A 7 9.09 -5.67 -9.66
N PHE A 8 9.71 -4.66 -9.04
CA PHE A 8 9.00 -3.76 -8.12
C PHE A 8 7.93 -2.96 -8.85
N VAL A 9 8.28 -2.35 -9.99
CA VAL A 9 7.34 -1.58 -10.81
C VAL A 9 6.17 -2.44 -11.26
N GLU A 10 6.42 -3.67 -11.71
CA GLU A 10 5.38 -4.62 -12.09
C GLU A 10 4.46 -4.94 -10.90
N THR A 11 5.03 -5.16 -9.70
CA THR A 11 4.24 -5.45 -8.49
C THR A 11 3.41 -4.24 -8.06
N VAL A 12 3.97 -3.03 -8.15
CA VAL A 12 3.27 -1.77 -7.92
C VAL A 12 2.10 -1.59 -8.91
N SER A 13 2.33 -1.91 -10.19
CA SER A 13 1.30 -1.87 -11.23
C SER A 13 0.16 -2.85 -10.93
N GLN A 14 0.51 -4.10 -10.58
CA GLN A 14 -0.46 -5.14 -10.20
C GLN A 14 -1.27 -4.74 -8.96
N TYR A 15 -0.62 -4.19 -7.94
CA TYR A 15 -1.29 -3.66 -6.74
C TYR A 15 -2.27 -2.54 -7.10
N CYS A 16 -1.81 -1.52 -7.83
CA CYS A 16 -2.66 -0.40 -8.24
C CYS A 16 -3.86 -0.87 -9.04
N HIS A 17 -3.64 -1.77 -10.00
CA HIS A 17 -4.72 -2.31 -10.83
C HIS A 17 -5.74 -3.11 -10.00
N LEU A 18 -5.27 -3.97 -9.08
CA LEU A 18 -6.14 -4.76 -8.21
C LEU A 18 -7.03 -3.86 -7.35
N VAL A 19 -6.45 -2.83 -6.74
CA VAL A 19 -7.18 -1.89 -5.88
C VAL A 19 -8.13 -1.00 -6.69
N GLU A 20 -7.72 -0.52 -7.86
CA GLU A 20 -8.59 0.30 -8.74
C GLU A 20 -9.82 -0.50 -9.23
N SER A 21 -9.64 -1.79 -9.49
CA SER A 21 -10.64 -2.70 -10.10
C SER A 21 -11.32 -3.67 -9.11
N HIS A 22 -11.21 -3.42 -7.80
CA HIS A 22 -11.70 -4.30 -6.72
C HIS A 22 -13.15 -4.78 -6.91
N GLU A 23 -14.04 -3.93 -7.45
CA GLU A 23 -15.46 -4.24 -7.69
C GLU A 23 -15.68 -5.41 -8.65
N ASN A 24 -14.69 -5.73 -9.48
CA ASN A 24 -14.74 -6.84 -10.44
C ASN A 24 -14.26 -8.17 -9.83
N GLU A 25 -13.77 -8.17 -8.60
CA GLU A 25 -13.20 -9.34 -7.93
C GLU A 25 -14.08 -9.79 -6.77
N PRO A 26 -14.39 -11.09 -6.64
CA PRO A 26 -15.02 -11.61 -5.43
C PRO A 26 -14.13 -11.37 -4.21
N LEU A 27 -14.72 -10.99 -3.07
CA LEU A 27 -13.98 -10.62 -1.85
C LEU A 27 -12.91 -11.64 -1.46
N GLY A 28 -13.22 -12.94 -1.42
CA GLY A 28 -12.24 -13.97 -1.08
C GLY A 28 -11.05 -14.05 -2.04
N ARG A 29 -11.26 -13.78 -3.33
CA ARG A 29 -10.17 -13.73 -4.31
C ARG A 29 -9.35 -12.45 -4.19
N PHE A 30 -9.99 -11.32 -3.96
CA PHE A 30 -9.33 -10.03 -3.68
C PHE A 30 -8.42 -10.15 -2.46
N THR A 31 -8.94 -10.67 -1.34
CA THR A 31 -8.18 -10.89 -0.10
C THR A 31 -6.98 -11.82 -0.31
N ARG A 32 -7.15 -12.96 -1.00
CA ARG A 32 -6.03 -13.88 -1.29
C ARG A 32 -4.97 -13.28 -2.21
N LYS A 33 -5.36 -12.42 -3.16
CA LYS A 33 -4.41 -11.68 -4.00
C LYS A 33 -3.62 -10.66 -3.18
N LEU A 34 -4.28 -9.89 -2.31
CA LEU A 34 -3.61 -8.97 -1.40
C LEU A 34 -2.67 -9.68 -0.41
N GLN A 35 -3.06 -10.86 0.09
CA GLN A 35 -2.23 -11.69 0.98
C GLN A 35 -0.88 -12.07 0.33
N GLN A 36 -0.81 -12.13 -1.00
CA GLN A 36 0.42 -12.41 -1.76
C GLN A 36 1.14 -11.13 -2.18
N LEU A 37 0.40 -10.13 -2.65
CA LEU A 37 0.97 -8.89 -3.17
C LEU A 37 1.57 -8.01 -2.10
N LEU A 38 0.92 -7.83 -0.95
CA LEU A 38 1.41 -6.92 0.10
C LEU A 38 2.79 -7.35 0.66
N PRO A 39 3.04 -8.63 1.01
CA PRO A 39 4.37 -9.06 1.45
C PRO A 39 5.43 -8.95 0.34
N LEU A 40 5.05 -9.23 -0.92
CA LEU A 40 5.98 -9.11 -2.05
C LEU A 40 6.38 -7.65 -2.28
N LEU A 41 5.40 -6.74 -2.29
CA LEU A 41 5.59 -5.31 -2.42
C LEU A 41 6.50 -4.78 -1.32
N TYR A 42 6.24 -5.13 -0.05
CA TYR A 42 7.07 -4.74 1.09
C TYR A 42 8.52 -5.22 0.92
N TYR A 43 8.70 -6.50 0.61
CA TYR A 43 10.03 -7.09 0.45
C TYR A 43 10.84 -6.45 -0.70
N GLN A 44 10.19 -6.14 -1.81
CA GLN A 44 10.84 -5.48 -2.94
C GLN A 44 11.17 -4.02 -2.62
N ALA A 45 10.31 -3.32 -1.87
CA ALA A 45 10.56 -1.94 -1.44
C ALA A 45 11.81 -1.81 -0.56
N VAL A 46 11.96 -2.72 0.41
CA VAL A 46 13.17 -2.83 1.26
C VAL A 46 14.44 -3.02 0.43
N LYS A 47 14.32 -3.62 -0.75
CA LYS A 47 15.43 -3.89 -1.67
C LYS A 47 15.68 -2.81 -2.72
N LEU A 48 14.87 -1.76 -2.77
CA LEU A 48 15.13 -0.64 -3.68
C LEU A 48 16.54 -0.09 -3.42
N PRO A 49 17.28 0.29 -4.47
CA PRO A 49 18.60 0.86 -4.30
C PRO A 49 18.50 2.21 -3.60
N ASP A 50 19.58 2.61 -2.91
CA ASP A 50 19.70 3.99 -2.46
C ASP A 50 19.66 4.93 -3.67
N ALA A 51 18.85 5.97 -3.54
CA ALA A 51 18.73 7.06 -4.48
C ALA A 51 18.86 8.37 -3.71
N GLU A 52 19.30 9.43 -4.38
CA GLU A 52 19.36 10.78 -3.80
C GLU A 52 18.36 11.66 -4.53
N SER A 53 17.52 12.38 -3.78
CA SER A 53 16.63 13.37 -4.37
C SER A 53 17.42 14.52 -4.96
N ARG A 54 16.94 15.05 -6.08
CA ARG A 54 17.48 16.26 -6.71
C ARG A 54 16.35 17.21 -7.06
N ILE A 55 16.42 18.42 -6.49
CA ILE A 55 15.40 19.49 -6.65
C ILE A 55 15.05 19.76 -8.11
N ASP A 56 16.02 19.62 -9.02
CA ASP A 56 15.83 19.87 -10.46
C ASP A 56 14.97 18.82 -11.18
N TYR A 57 14.62 17.72 -10.51
CA TYR A 57 13.87 16.59 -11.07
C TYR A 57 12.59 16.30 -10.28
N SER A 58 11.79 17.32 -9.98
CA SER A 58 10.46 17.11 -9.38
C SER A 58 9.41 16.75 -10.43
N TYR A 59 8.45 15.91 -10.06
CA TYR A 59 7.22 15.69 -10.84
C TYR A 59 5.99 16.18 -10.06
N GLU A 60 4.91 16.48 -10.77
CA GLU A 60 3.64 16.85 -10.13
C GLU A 60 2.90 15.59 -9.68
N ARG A 61 2.57 15.52 -8.39
CA ARG A 61 1.70 14.45 -7.86
C ARG A 61 0.31 14.61 -8.47
N GLU A 62 -0.05 13.69 -9.36
CA GLU A 62 -1.29 13.73 -10.11
C GLU A 62 -2.50 13.26 -9.30
N ILE A 63 -2.29 12.37 -8.32
CA ILE A 63 -3.39 11.81 -7.54
C ILE A 63 -3.88 12.86 -6.53
N THR A 64 -5.07 13.39 -6.79
CA THR A 64 -5.71 14.39 -5.93
C THR A 64 -6.35 13.75 -4.70
N HIS A 65 -6.64 14.57 -3.69
CA HIS A 65 -7.40 14.13 -2.53
C HIS A 65 -8.79 13.61 -2.91
N ASP A 66 -9.47 14.21 -3.89
CA ASP A 66 -10.78 13.77 -4.36
C ASP A 66 -10.72 12.38 -5.02
N GLN A 67 -9.66 12.09 -5.79
CA GLN A 67 -9.46 10.77 -6.38
C GLN A 67 -9.19 9.71 -5.30
N TRP A 68 -8.35 10.05 -4.31
CA TRP A 68 -8.13 9.20 -3.15
C TRP A 68 -9.43 8.96 -2.37
N GLN A 69 -10.20 10.01 -2.08
CA GLN A 69 -11.46 9.92 -1.32
C GLN A 69 -12.50 9.08 -2.06
N SER A 70 -12.54 9.21 -3.39
CA SER A 70 -13.39 8.38 -4.24
C SER A 70 -13.00 6.90 -4.17
N LEU A 71 -11.72 6.56 -4.25
CA LEU A 71 -11.24 5.18 -4.12
C LEU A 71 -11.53 4.63 -2.73
N PHE A 72 -11.19 5.38 -1.68
CA PHE A 72 -11.48 5.03 -0.29
C PHE A 72 -12.96 4.71 -0.09
N GLY A 73 -13.86 5.60 -0.54
CA GLY A 73 -15.30 5.39 -0.41
C GLY A 73 -15.82 4.14 -1.13
N ARG A 74 -15.27 3.80 -2.30
CA ARG A 74 -15.61 2.54 -3.00
C ARG A 74 -15.10 1.32 -2.25
N LEU A 75 -13.88 1.36 -1.73
CA LEU A 75 -13.32 0.27 -0.91
C LEU A 75 -14.14 0.04 0.37
N VAL A 76 -14.57 1.11 1.04
CA VAL A 76 -15.42 1.02 2.25
C VAL A 76 -16.73 0.31 1.91
N GLN A 77 -17.37 0.67 0.79
CA GLN A 77 -18.59 0.01 0.33
C GLN A 77 -18.37 -1.46 -0.02
N TYR A 78 -17.26 -1.78 -0.67
CA TYR A 78 -16.90 -3.12 -1.10
C TYR A 78 -16.54 -4.06 0.06
N LEU A 79 -15.71 -3.60 1.00
CA LEU A 79 -15.26 -4.37 2.16
C LEU A 79 -16.35 -4.48 3.24
N GLY A 80 -17.20 -3.45 3.38
CA GLY A 80 -18.32 -3.43 4.31
C GLY A 80 -17.90 -3.77 5.74
N LYS A 81 -18.46 -4.85 6.31
CA LYS A 81 -18.13 -5.28 7.68
C LYS A 81 -16.69 -5.73 7.88
N HIS A 82 -15.94 -5.96 6.80
CA HIS A 82 -14.54 -6.37 6.83
C HIS A 82 -13.57 -5.18 6.76
N ASP A 83 -14.08 -3.97 6.57
CA ASP A 83 -13.25 -2.76 6.54
C ASP A 83 -12.63 -2.40 7.90
N PRO A 84 -13.41 -2.27 8.99
CA PRO A 84 -12.85 -1.86 10.27
C PRO A 84 -12.07 -3.00 10.94
N TYR A 85 -10.92 -2.69 11.51
CA TYR A 85 -10.19 -3.58 12.40
C TYR A 85 -9.61 -2.82 13.59
N TRP A 86 -9.48 -3.51 14.72
CA TRP A 86 -8.83 -2.96 15.91
C TRP A 86 -7.34 -3.25 15.88
N PHE A 87 -6.53 -2.24 16.16
CA PHE A 87 -5.11 -2.41 16.42
C PHE A 87 -4.71 -1.68 17.70
N VAL A 88 -3.58 -2.09 18.26
CA VAL A 88 -2.99 -1.48 19.46
C VAL A 88 -1.62 -0.98 19.03
N HIS A 89 -1.41 0.33 19.11
CA HIS A 89 -0.13 0.96 18.77
C HIS A 89 0.80 0.91 19.99
N ASP A 90 1.61 -0.15 20.09
CA ASP A 90 2.51 -0.41 21.24
C ASP A 90 4.00 -0.22 20.89
N ILE A 91 4.30 0.62 19.89
CA ILE A 91 5.67 0.81 19.39
C ILE A 91 6.43 1.82 20.26
N ASP A 92 5.73 2.77 20.88
CA ASP A 92 6.30 3.75 21.79
C ASP A 92 6.28 3.22 23.23
N LEU A 93 7.22 2.33 23.55
CA LEU A 93 7.50 1.82 24.91
C LEU A 93 7.94 2.93 25.92
N ILE A 94 7.77 4.21 25.58
CA ILE A 94 8.36 5.35 26.30
C ILE A 94 7.39 5.99 27.31
N ALA A 95 6.10 5.69 27.27
CA ALA A 95 5.16 6.27 28.23
C ALA A 95 4.70 5.22 29.25
N ASP A 96 4.56 5.63 30.51
CA ASP A 96 3.81 4.92 31.56
C ASP A 96 2.28 4.82 31.23
N GLU A 97 1.92 4.90 29.95
CA GLU A 97 0.56 4.89 29.43
C GLU A 97 0.21 3.50 28.90
N VAL A 98 -1.00 3.04 29.21
CA VAL A 98 -1.51 1.77 28.70
C VAL A 98 -1.81 1.95 27.20
N PRO A 99 -1.30 1.08 26.30
CA PRO A 99 -1.58 1.18 24.88
C PRO A 99 -3.09 1.20 24.61
N GLU A 100 -3.56 2.21 23.90
CA GLU A 100 -4.99 2.33 23.55
C GLU A 100 -5.30 1.55 22.26
N ALA A 101 -6.43 0.85 22.26
CA ALA A 101 -6.94 0.22 21.06
C ALA A 101 -7.56 1.29 20.15
N VAL A 102 -7.05 1.37 18.91
CA VAL A 102 -7.51 2.29 17.89
C VAL A 102 -8.28 1.51 16.82
N LEU A 103 -9.41 2.08 16.39
CA LEU A 103 -10.17 1.57 15.26
C LEU A 103 -9.54 2.10 13.97
N SER A 104 -9.04 1.19 13.13
CA SER A 104 -8.47 1.50 11.82
C SER A 104 -9.36 0.96 10.68
N SER A 105 -9.02 1.29 9.43
CA SER A 105 -9.77 0.96 8.23
C SER A 105 -8.85 0.37 7.16
N LEU A 106 -9.16 -0.84 6.71
CA LEU A 106 -8.42 -1.49 5.62
C LEU A 106 -8.55 -0.72 4.30
N SER A 107 -9.67 -0.03 4.07
CA SER A 107 -9.87 0.84 2.90
C SER A 107 -8.92 2.02 2.92
N ASP A 108 -8.67 2.60 4.09
CA ASP A 108 -7.73 3.71 4.29
C ASP A 108 -6.31 3.25 3.95
N ASP A 109 -5.86 2.14 4.55
CA ASP A 109 -4.55 1.54 4.27
C ASP A 109 -4.36 1.28 2.78
N LEU A 110 -5.32 0.61 2.14
CA LEU A 110 -5.21 0.26 0.72
C LEU A 110 -5.19 1.49 -0.18
N ALA A 111 -5.99 2.51 0.13
CA ALA A 111 -6.05 3.77 -0.63
C ALA A 111 -4.78 4.62 -0.45
N ASP A 112 -4.20 4.66 0.76
CA ASP A 112 -2.98 5.40 1.04
C ASP A 112 -1.75 4.76 0.38
N ILE A 113 -1.61 3.43 0.47
CA ILE A 113 -0.58 2.70 -0.28
C ILE A 113 -0.74 2.96 -1.79
N TRP A 114 -1.97 2.92 -2.31
CA TRP A 114 -2.23 3.19 -3.73
C TRP A 114 -1.78 4.60 -4.11
N ARG A 115 -2.13 5.63 -3.35
CA ARG A 115 -1.77 7.02 -3.65
C ARG A 115 -0.25 7.20 -3.67
N ASP A 116 0.46 6.67 -2.69
CA ASP A 116 1.90 6.84 -2.57
C ASP A 116 2.67 6.12 -3.68
N LEU A 117 2.18 4.95 -4.11
CA LEU A 117 2.79 4.19 -5.19
C LEU A 117 2.43 4.74 -6.57
N LYS A 118 1.15 5.07 -6.79
CA LYS A 118 0.59 5.45 -8.11
C LYS A 118 1.18 6.75 -8.62
N ASN A 119 1.43 7.72 -7.75
CA ASN A 119 2.00 9.00 -8.13
C ASN A 119 3.30 8.85 -8.92
N SER A 120 4.28 8.09 -8.41
CA SER A 120 5.52 7.85 -9.16
C SER A 120 5.32 6.88 -10.33
N LEU A 121 4.41 5.91 -10.22
CA LEU A 121 4.14 4.94 -11.29
C LEU A 121 3.68 5.63 -12.58
N LEU A 122 2.85 6.67 -12.49
CA LEU A 122 2.33 7.42 -13.65
C LEU A 122 3.43 8.03 -14.51
N HIS A 123 4.58 8.35 -13.92
CA HIS A 123 5.71 8.97 -14.61
C HIS A 123 6.77 7.94 -15.07
N TRP A 124 6.69 6.69 -14.61
CA TRP A 124 7.76 5.71 -14.75
C TRP A 124 8.13 5.39 -16.21
N GLU A 125 7.13 5.16 -17.06
CA GLU A 125 7.36 4.73 -18.46
C GLU A 125 8.05 5.80 -19.30
N VAL A 126 7.74 7.08 -19.04
CA VAL A 126 8.26 8.23 -19.80
C VAL A 126 9.50 8.85 -19.16
N ALA A 127 9.88 8.43 -17.96
CA ALA A 127 11.00 8.98 -17.22
C ALA A 127 12.35 8.62 -17.84
N ASP A 128 13.21 9.64 -17.98
CA ASP A 128 14.63 9.47 -18.26
C ASP A 128 15.39 9.01 -17.00
N GLU A 129 16.67 8.68 -17.15
CA GLU A 129 17.49 8.15 -16.05
C GLU A 129 17.53 9.05 -14.80
N PRO A 130 17.70 10.38 -14.91
CA PRO A 130 17.56 11.28 -13.78
C PRO A 130 16.19 11.21 -13.10
N LEU A 131 15.09 11.30 -13.85
CA LEU A 131 13.76 11.26 -13.27
C LEU A 131 13.48 9.90 -12.62
N ARG A 132 13.91 8.78 -13.23
CA ARG A 132 13.78 7.44 -12.64
C ARG A 132 14.42 7.34 -11.25
N ARG A 133 15.58 7.95 -11.05
CA ARG A 133 16.21 7.99 -9.72
C ARG A 133 15.39 8.77 -8.71
N GLU A 134 14.77 9.88 -9.12
CA GLU A 134 13.84 10.60 -8.25
C GLU A 134 12.62 9.73 -7.92
N LEU A 135 12.00 9.08 -8.90
CA LEU A 135 10.83 8.22 -8.67
C LEU A 135 11.14 7.10 -7.66
N ILE A 136 12.31 6.48 -7.77
CA ILE A 136 12.81 5.48 -6.80
C ILE A 136 12.99 6.10 -5.42
N TRP A 137 13.61 7.29 -5.35
CA TRP A 137 13.76 8.01 -4.09
C TRP A 137 12.41 8.31 -3.44
N GLN A 138 11.42 8.77 -4.20
CA GLN A 138 10.07 9.10 -3.71
C GLN A 138 9.35 7.86 -3.16
N TRP A 139 9.43 6.72 -3.86
CA TRP A 139 8.89 5.47 -3.35
C TRP A 139 9.54 5.07 -2.01
N ARG A 140 10.86 5.21 -1.88
CA ARG A 140 11.59 4.93 -0.63
C ARG A 140 11.24 5.92 0.48
N PHE A 141 11.24 7.21 0.17
CA PHE A 141 10.92 8.26 1.13
C PHE A 141 9.54 8.04 1.74
N HIS A 142 8.53 7.81 0.90
CA HIS A 142 7.17 7.54 1.39
C HIS A 142 7.04 6.15 2.02
N PHE A 143 7.89 5.17 1.66
CA PHE A 143 7.91 3.88 2.32
C PHE A 143 8.32 4.07 3.78
N ASP A 144 9.47 4.70 4.00
CA ASP A 144 10.03 4.91 5.34
C ASP A 144 9.17 5.85 6.20
N SER A 145 8.41 6.76 5.58
CA SER A 145 7.64 7.76 6.32
C SER A 145 6.14 7.48 6.43
N HIS A 146 5.58 6.54 5.66
CA HIS A 146 4.13 6.42 5.51
C HIS A 146 3.63 5.02 5.10
N TRP A 147 3.78 4.63 3.82
CA TRP A 147 3.05 3.47 3.31
C TRP A 147 3.57 2.12 3.81
N SER A 148 4.76 2.05 4.42
CA SER A 148 5.25 0.79 5.04
C SER A 148 4.39 0.35 6.22
N ASP A 149 3.97 1.28 7.08
CA ASP A 149 3.10 1.00 8.23
C ASP A 149 1.72 0.52 7.74
N HIS A 150 1.12 1.23 6.79
CA HIS A 150 -0.15 0.81 6.16
C HIS A 150 -0.06 -0.58 5.53
N VAL A 151 1.07 -0.94 4.89
CA VAL A 151 1.24 -2.30 4.35
C VAL A 151 1.28 -3.33 5.46
N ILE A 152 1.97 -3.06 6.57
CA ILE A 152 2.04 -3.97 7.73
C ILE A 152 0.66 -4.18 8.35
N ASP A 153 -0.08 -3.10 8.56
CA ASP A 153 -1.40 -3.15 9.17
C ASP A 153 -2.42 -3.83 8.24
N ALA A 154 -2.40 -3.51 6.95
CA ALA A 154 -3.20 -4.19 5.95
C ALA A 154 -2.88 -5.69 5.88
N MET A 155 -1.60 -6.10 5.91
CA MET A 155 -1.22 -7.52 5.94
C MET A 155 -1.81 -8.25 7.14
N ARG A 156 -1.82 -7.62 8.32
CA ARG A 156 -2.42 -8.19 9.54
C ARG A 156 -3.93 -8.38 9.39
N ALA A 157 -4.64 -7.35 8.91
CA ALA A 157 -6.08 -7.41 8.68
C ALA A 157 -6.44 -8.47 7.63
N ILE A 158 -5.76 -8.46 6.49
CA ILE A 158 -5.94 -9.42 5.38
C ILE A 158 -5.68 -10.87 5.83
N ASN A 159 -4.61 -11.11 6.59
CA ASN A 159 -4.32 -12.45 7.09
C ASN A 159 -5.45 -12.99 7.98
N ARG A 160 -6.02 -12.12 8.84
CA ARG A 160 -7.18 -12.50 9.67
C ARG A 160 -8.42 -12.77 8.81
N MET A 161 -8.69 -11.92 7.83
CA MET A 161 -9.81 -12.12 6.90
C MET A 161 -9.71 -13.43 6.12
N CYS A 162 -8.52 -13.82 5.64
CA CYS A 162 -8.33 -15.10 4.97
C CYS A 162 -8.71 -16.27 5.88
N GLN A 163 -8.27 -16.27 7.14
CA GLN A 163 -8.61 -17.31 8.11
C GLN A 163 -10.11 -17.36 8.38
N ASP A 164 -10.75 -16.20 8.53
CA ASP A 164 -12.20 -16.14 8.78
C ASP A 164 -13.00 -16.62 7.55
N ILE A 165 -12.55 -16.34 6.32
CA ILE A 165 -13.20 -16.83 5.09
C ILE A 165 -13.06 -18.36 4.99
N GLU A 166 -11.87 -18.91 5.21
CA GLU A 166 -11.63 -20.36 5.20
C GLU A 166 -12.52 -21.10 6.22
N ASN A 167 -12.67 -20.54 7.42
CA ASN A 167 -13.49 -21.14 8.48
C ASN A 167 -15.02 -21.04 8.23
N ASN A 168 -15.48 -20.21 7.29
CA ASN A 168 -16.90 -20.02 6.96
C ASN A 168 -17.29 -20.67 5.62
N GLU A 169 -16.35 -21.27 4.89
CA GLU A 169 -16.59 -22.07 3.68
C GLU A 169 -16.87 -23.56 4.00
N ASP A 170 -16.73 -23.97 5.27
CA ASP A 170 -17.16 -25.26 5.85
C ASP A 170 -18.57 -25.18 6.50
#